data_AF-A0A820QLK2-F1
#
_entry.id   AF-A0A820QLK2-F1
#
_cell.length_a   1.000
_cell.length_b   1.000
_cell.length_c   1.000
_cell.angle_alpha   90.00
_cell.angle_beta   90.00
_cell.angle_gamma   90.00
#
_symmetry.space_group_name_H-M   'P 1'
#
loop_
_entity.id
_entity.type
_entity.pdbx_description
1 polymer ?
#
loop_
_entity_poly.entity_id
_entity_poly.type
_entity_poly.pdbx_seq_one_letter_code
_entity_poly.pdbx_strand_id
1 'polypeptide(L)'
;MMLFSITIAVLFFTTFSVQGDEYLPVQSVRASEICYGEYGCFTTAAPFGGTLQRPFALLPDRPGVIGTTFYLYTRATRRTRAEISRYTTLGTWN
;
A
#
# COMPACT_ATOMS: atom_id res chain seq x y z
N MET A 1 2.59 5.67 -59.24
CA MET A 1 3.16 6.57 -58.20
C MET A 1 2.22 6.74 -57.00
N MET A 2 0.91 6.97 -57.17
CA MET A 2 -0.02 7.12 -56.01
C MET A 2 -0.28 5.82 -55.22
N LEU A 3 -0.29 4.65 -55.87
CA LEU A 3 -0.56 3.36 -55.21
C LEU A 3 0.57 2.88 -54.27
N PHE A 4 1.83 3.25 -54.55
CA PHE A 4 2.98 2.91 -53.69
C PHE A 4 3.02 3.74 -52.41
N SER A 5 2.41 4.93 -52.40
CA SER A 5 2.32 5.76 -51.19
C SER A 5 1.25 5.23 -50.23
N ILE A 6 0.15 4.70 -50.77
CA ILE A 6 -0.95 4.13 -49.98
C ILE A 6 -0.47 2.85 -49.25
N THR A 7 0.31 2.00 -49.91
CA THR A 7 0.85 0.78 -49.27
C THR A 7 1.81 1.10 -48.13
N ILE A 8 2.69 2.10 -48.28
CA ILE A 8 3.61 2.52 -47.21
C ILE A 8 2.85 3.14 -46.03
N ALA A 9 1.82 3.95 -46.29
CA ALA A 9 0.99 4.53 -45.24
C ALA A 9 0.19 3.46 -44.47
N VAL A 10 -0.37 2.46 -45.17
CA VAL A 10 -1.08 1.33 -44.53
C VAL A 10 -0.12 0.47 -43.71
N LEU A 11 1.11 0.24 -44.19
CA LEU A 11 2.15 -0.47 -43.43
C LEU A 11 2.62 0.31 -42.20
N PHE A 12 2.70 1.65 -42.28
CA PHE A 12 2.98 2.49 -41.11
C PHE A 12 1.82 2.47 -40.10
N PHE A 13 0.58 2.62 -40.54
CA PHE A 13 -0.58 2.59 -39.64
C PHE A 13 -0.82 1.22 -39.00
N THR A 14 -0.51 0.13 -39.68
CA THR A 14 -0.67 -1.24 -39.14
C THR A 14 0.50 -1.68 -38.26
N THR A 15 1.70 -1.10 -38.41
CA THR A 15 2.85 -1.36 -37.52
C THR A 15 2.97 -0.37 -36.36
N PHE A 16 2.40 0.84 -36.49
CA PHE A 16 2.44 1.88 -35.45
C PHE A 16 1.40 1.73 -34.34
N SER A 17 0.61 0.65 -34.35
CA SER A 17 -0.05 0.20 -33.11
C SER A 17 1.00 -0.44 -32.19
N VAL A 18 2.01 0.36 -31.80
CA VAL A 18 2.88 0.07 -30.67
C VAL A 18 1.98 0.08 -29.45
N GLN A 19 1.70 -1.14 -29.01
CA GLN A 19 1.18 -1.53 -27.71
C GLN A 19 1.47 -0.45 -26.66
N GLY A 20 0.40 0.16 -26.14
CA GLY A 20 0.49 1.02 -24.97
C GLY A 20 1.14 0.24 -23.82
N ASP A 21 2.05 0.93 -23.14
CA ASP A 21 2.66 0.60 -21.85
C ASP A 21 3.08 -0.87 -21.65
N GLU A 22 4.28 -1.20 -22.12
CA GLU A 22 5.12 -2.16 -21.40
C GLU A 22 5.54 -1.52 -20.06
N TYR A 23 4.60 -1.43 -19.13
CA TYR A 23 4.97 -1.49 -17.72
C TYR A 23 5.57 -2.88 -17.52
N LEU A 24 6.85 -2.90 -17.15
CA LEU A 24 7.58 -4.09 -16.69
C LEU A 24 6.61 -5.06 -16.00
N PRO A 25 6.69 -6.38 -16.27
CA PRO A 25 6.04 -7.35 -15.41
C PRO A 25 6.69 -7.19 -14.02
N VAL A 26 6.10 -6.33 -13.18
CA VAL A 26 6.25 -6.46 -11.74
C VAL A 26 5.83 -7.90 -11.53
N GLN A 27 6.80 -8.74 -11.17
CA GLN A 27 6.54 -10.13 -10.79
C GLN A 27 5.25 -10.08 -9.99
N SER A 28 4.24 -10.85 -10.39
CA SER A 28 3.01 -10.98 -9.60
C SER A 28 3.43 -11.57 -8.26
N VAL A 29 3.87 -10.71 -7.34
CA VAL A 29 4.10 -11.05 -5.95
C VAL A 29 2.70 -11.42 -5.51
N ARG A 30 2.48 -12.72 -5.35
CA ARG A 30 1.18 -13.23 -4.92
C ARG A 30 0.85 -12.48 -3.65
N ALA A 31 -0.22 -11.68 -3.70
CA ALA A 31 -0.63 -10.87 -2.56
C ALA A 31 -0.77 -11.77 -1.34
N SER A 32 -0.05 -11.44 -0.29
CA SER A 32 -0.12 -12.08 1.01
C SER A 32 -0.96 -11.22 1.95
N GLU A 33 -1.61 -11.87 2.92
CA GLU A 33 -2.45 -11.20 3.91
C GLU A 33 -2.22 -11.83 5.30
N ILE A 34 -2.20 -10.99 6.33
CA ILE A 34 -2.13 -11.42 7.74
C ILE A 34 -3.11 -10.61 8.60
N CYS A 35 -3.76 -11.26 9.56
CA CYS A 35 -4.75 -10.62 10.44
C CYS A 35 -4.29 -10.58 11.89
N TYR A 36 -4.56 -9.47 12.58
CA TYR A 36 -4.18 -9.23 13.97
C TYR A 36 -5.38 -8.80 14.81
N GLY A 37 -6.22 -9.75 15.26
CA GLY A 37 -7.27 -9.49 16.24
C GLY A 37 -8.12 -8.25 15.95
N GLU A 38 -8.12 -7.28 16.88
CA GLU A 38 -8.87 -6.02 16.76
C GLU A 38 -8.35 -5.05 15.68
N TYR A 39 -7.15 -5.28 15.14
CA TYR A 39 -6.53 -4.44 14.12
C TYR A 39 -6.88 -4.85 12.67
N GLY A 40 -7.63 -5.93 12.49
CA GLY A 40 -8.02 -6.42 11.17
C GLY A 40 -6.86 -7.04 10.39
N CYS A 41 -6.97 -7.02 9.06
CA CYS A 41 -6.04 -7.69 8.14
C CYS A 41 -5.21 -6.70 7.32
N PHE A 42 -3.97 -7.07 7.04
CA PHE A 42 -2.99 -6.30 6.29
C PHE A 42 -2.54 -7.12 5.08
N THR A 43 -2.61 -6.50 3.90
CA THR A 43 -2.21 -7.14 2.63
C THR A 43 -0.95 -6.49 2.05
N THR A 44 -0.21 -7.27 1.27
CA THR A 44 0.89 -6.78 0.42
C THR A 44 0.44 -6.39 -0.99
N ALA A 45 -0.86 -6.54 -1.32
CA ALA A 45 -1.41 -6.06 -2.58
C ALA A 45 -1.17 -4.55 -2.75
N ALA A 46 -1.16 -4.09 -4.01
CA ALA A 46 -1.09 -2.66 -4.32
C ALA A 46 -2.24 -1.91 -3.61
N PRO A 47 -1.97 -0.74 -3.00
CA PRO A 47 -0.75 0.07 -3.11
C PRO A 47 0.33 -0.25 -2.05
N PHE A 48 0.14 -1.27 -1.20
CA PHE A 48 0.99 -1.52 -0.04
C PHE A 48 2.32 -2.24 -0.38
N GLY A 49 2.38 -2.91 -1.53
CA GLY A 49 3.58 -3.55 -2.06
C GLY A 49 3.45 -3.81 -3.56
N GLY A 50 4.54 -4.22 -4.21
CA GLY A 50 4.55 -4.52 -5.65
C GLY A 50 4.25 -3.31 -6.54
N THR A 51 4.57 -2.09 -6.08
CA THR A 51 4.45 -0.86 -6.89
C THR A 51 5.82 -0.25 -7.13
N LEU A 52 5.95 0.69 -8.08
CA LEU A 52 7.21 1.40 -8.30
C LEU A 52 7.69 2.16 -7.05
N GLN A 53 6.77 2.76 -6.29
CA GLN A 53 7.08 3.48 -5.05
C GLN A 53 7.36 2.52 -3.88
N ARG A 54 6.76 1.33 -3.88
CA ARG A 54 6.90 0.31 -2.83
C ARG A 54 7.20 -1.05 -3.48
N PRO A 55 8.43 -1.26 -3.96
CA PRO A 55 8.78 -2.47 -4.70
C PRO A 55 8.81 -3.70 -3.80
N PHE A 56 9.11 -3.53 -2.51
CA PHE A 56 9.11 -4.61 -1.54
C PHE A 56 7.72 -4.79 -0.90
N ALA A 57 7.13 -5.95 -1.15
CA ALA A 57 5.86 -6.39 -0.57
C ALA A 57 6.12 -7.07 0.79
N LEU A 58 6.20 -6.25 1.85
CA LEU A 58 6.44 -6.70 3.23
C LEU A 58 5.17 -6.57 4.07
N LEU A 59 4.91 -7.58 4.91
CA LEU A 59 3.85 -7.53 5.90
C LEU A 59 4.34 -6.84 7.18
N PRO A 60 3.46 -6.15 7.92
CA PRO A 60 3.80 -5.57 9.21
C PRO A 60 4.10 -6.64 10.25
N ASP A 61 4.99 -6.33 11.19
CA ASP A 61 5.27 -7.17 12.35
C ASP A 61 4.04 -7.35 13.26
N ARG A 62 4.04 -8.40 14.07
CA ARG A 62 2.97 -8.66 15.04
C ARG A 62 2.87 -7.49 16.04
N PRO A 63 1.65 -7.09 16.48
CA PRO A 63 1.48 -6.00 17.44
C PRO A 63 2.28 -6.19 18.74
N GLY A 64 2.43 -7.44 19.21
CA GLY A 64 3.23 -7.75 20.40
C GLY A 64 4.74 -7.62 20.19
N VAL A 65 5.23 -7.69 18.95
CA VAL A 65 6.63 -7.42 18.60
C VAL A 65 6.88 -5.92 18.52
N ILE A 66 5.94 -5.16 17.94
CA ILE A 66 6.04 -3.70 17.85
C ILE A 66 5.90 -3.05 19.24
N GLY A 67 5.02 -3.59 20.10
CA GLY A 67 4.88 -3.14 21.49
C GLY A 67 4.43 -1.69 21.63
N THR A 68 3.46 -1.25 20.81
CA THR A 68 3.00 0.15 20.81
C THR A 68 2.37 0.54 22.14
N THR A 69 2.93 1.55 22.81
CA THR A 69 2.40 2.12 24.06
C THR A 69 1.90 3.54 23.83
N PHE A 70 0.70 3.87 24.32
CA PHE A 70 0.16 5.23 24.24
C PHE A 70 0.38 5.96 25.56
N TYR A 71 1.00 7.13 25.47
CA TYR A 71 1.24 8.01 26.61
C TYR A 71 0.41 9.28 26.50
N LEU A 72 -0.42 9.54 27.50
CA LEU A 72 -1.25 10.72 27.61
C LEU A 72 -0.57 11.81 28.46
N TYR A 73 -0.48 13.00 27.88
CA TYR A 73 -0.06 14.23 28.56
C TYR A 73 -1.22 15.22 28.52
N THR A 74 -1.61 15.71 29.70
CA THR A 74 -2.71 16.68 29.83
C THR A 74 -2.17 18.02 30.31
N ARG A 75 -3.02 19.06 30.27
CA ARG A 75 -2.67 20.36 30.85
C ARG A 75 -2.30 20.25 32.34
N ALA A 76 -2.93 19.32 33.07
CA ALA A 76 -2.66 19.05 34.48
C ALA A 76 -1.38 18.22 34.67
N THR A 77 -1.12 17.26 33.78
CA THR A 77 0.03 16.33 33.84
C THR A 77 1.01 16.58 32.70
N ARG A 78 1.66 17.75 32.71
CA ARG A 78 2.59 18.13 31.62
C ARG A 78 3.91 17.38 31.64
N ARG A 79 4.41 17.06 32.84
CA ARG A 79 5.74 16.43 33.05
C ARG A 79 5.66 14.93 33.31
N THR A 80 4.47 14.43 33.61
CA THR A 80 4.24 13.03 33.95
C THR A 80 3.36 12.40 32.90
N ARG A 81 3.77 11.24 32.39
CA ARG A 81 3.00 10.46 31.43
C ARG A 81 2.04 9.53 32.15
N ALA A 82 0.81 9.44 31.66
CA ALA A 82 -0.10 8.35 32.00
C ALA A 82 -0.13 7.38 30.82
N GLU A 83 0.03 6.08 31.09
CA GLU A 83 -0.11 5.05 30.06
C GLU A 83 -1.60 4.75 29.84
N ILE A 84 -2.05 4.75 28.59
CA ILE A 84 -3.40 4.35 28.20
C ILE A 84 -3.29 3.13 27.28
N SER A 85 -3.97 2.04 27.65
CA SER A 85 -3.89 0.77 26.90
C SER A 85 -5.21 0.40 26.22
N ARG A 86 -6.34 0.98 26.65
CA ARG A 86 -7.66 0.65 26.10
C ARG A 86 -8.64 1.80 26.19
N TYR A 87 -9.62 1.81 25.29
CA TYR A 87 -10.76 2.74 25.35
C TYR A 87 -11.52 2.67 26.69
N THR A 88 -11.53 1.52 27.37
CA THR A 88 -12.15 1.37 28.70
C THR A 88 -11.50 2.20 29.80
N THR A 89 -10.26 2.67 29.62
CA THR A 89 -9.56 3.52 30.60
C THR A 89 -9.78 5.02 30.42
N LEU A 90 -10.36 5.45 29.30
CA LEU A 90 -10.53 6.87 28.97
C LEU A 90 -11.83 7.51 29.49
N GLY A 91 -12.72 6.72 30.11
CA GLY A 91 -13.91 7.24 30.77
C GLY A 91 -15.10 6.32 30.62
N THR A 92 -15.52 5.72 31.74
CA THR A 92 -16.94 5.50 31.99
C THR A 92 -17.57 6.89 32.08
N TRP A 93 -18.18 7.34 30.98
CA TRP A 93 -19.08 8.48 31.02
C TRP A 93 -20.32 8.02 31.82
N ASN A 94 -20.67 8.74 32.88
CA ASN A 94 -21.96 8.55 33.55
C ASN A 94 -23.08 8.98 32.62
#